data_AF-A0A3D5UT90-F1
#
_entry.id   AF-A0A3D5UT90-F1
#
_cell.length_a   1.000
_cell.length_b   1.000
_cell.length_c   1.000
_cell.angle_alpha   90.00
_cell.angle_beta   90.00
_cell.angle_gamma   90.00
#
_symmetry.space_group_name_H-M   'P 1'
#
loop_
_entity.id
_entity.type
_entity.pdbx_description
1 polymer ?
#
loop_
_entity_poly.entity_id
_entity_poly.type
_entity_poly.pdbx_seq_one_letter_code
_entity_poly.pdbx_strand_id
1 'polypeptide(L)'
;MTVKITQRIKGFKVVDETLERPAVTADQPTAKTNVVEMDESLQRPETLVGMTYKIKSPLFEHALYVTVNDVVLNAGTPHEQRRPFEIFINSKNMEHYAWTVALTRMISAVFRRGGDVTFVVEELKAVFDPRGGSWMKGRYVPSLLAAIGEVIEQHMIDTGFIAAKDGKPVTEALRAVAGDPPPHDASAVTSLKGCPRCGERGMIKQEGCETCTSCGYSKCG
;
A
#
# COMPACT_ATOMS: atom_id res chain seq x y z
N MET A 1 -8.96 12.05 48.66
CA MET A 1 -9.24 12.29 50.10
C MET A 1 -9.12 10.96 50.82
N THR A 2 -8.24 10.86 51.81
CA THR A 2 -7.92 9.57 52.47
C THR A 2 -8.74 9.45 53.75
N VAL A 3 -9.73 8.56 53.76
CA VAL A 3 -10.60 8.34 54.94
C VAL A 3 -9.92 7.34 55.87
N LYS A 4 -9.57 7.77 57.09
CA LYS A 4 -9.03 6.88 58.14
C LYS A 4 -10.17 6.29 58.95
N ILE A 5 -10.34 4.97 58.90
CA ILE A 5 -11.37 4.23 59.64
C ILE A 5 -10.80 3.83 61.01
N THR A 6 -11.38 4.36 62.08
CA THR A 6 -10.91 4.15 63.48
C THR A 6 -11.69 3.07 64.24
N GLN A 7 -12.64 2.38 63.60
CA GLN A 7 -13.41 1.30 64.22
C GLN A 7 -13.29 -0.02 63.44
N ARG A 8 -13.42 -1.16 64.15
CA ARG A 8 -13.35 -2.50 63.54
C ARG A 8 -14.57 -2.75 62.65
N ILE A 9 -14.32 -2.96 61.36
CA ILE A 9 -15.32 -3.32 60.36
C ILE A 9 -15.85 -4.72 60.67
N LYS A 10 -17.14 -4.84 61.00
CA LYS A 10 -17.79 -6.12 61.34
C LYS A 10 -18.41 -6.86 60.14
N GLY A 11 -18.33 -6.28 58.95
CA GLY A 11 -18.74 -6.90 57.69
C GLY A 11 -18.61 -5.91 56.53
N PHE A 12 -18.32 -6.41 55.33
CA PHE A 12 -18.31 -5.65 54.09
C PHE A 12 -19.05 -6.42 53.00
N LYS A 13 -19.74 -5.72 52.11
CA LYS A 13 -20.38 -6.29 50.91
C LYS A 13 -19.89 -5.48 49.71
N VAL A 14 -19.26 -6.16 48.75
CA VAL A 14 -18.82 -5.54 47.49
C VAL A 14 -20.06 -5.35 46.61
N VAL A 15 -20.31 -4.13 46.17
CA VAL A 15 -21.38 -3.81 45.23
C VAL A 15 -20.81 -3.99 43.83
N ASP A 16 -21.43 -4.86 43.04
CA ASP A 16 -21.07 -5.09 41.65
C ASP A 16 -21.72 -4.01 40.78
N GLU A 17 -20.95 -3.01 40.36
CA GLU A 17 -21.44 -1.81 39.66
C GLU A 17 -22.01 -2.11 38.25
N THR A 18 -21.97 -3.37 37.79
CA THR A 18 -22.57 -3.76 36.50
C THR A 18 -24.05 -4.08 36.56
N LEU A 19 -24.67 -4.18 37.75
CA LEU A 19 -26.06 -4.66 37.87
C LEU A 19 -27.10 -3.59 38.24
N GLU A 20 -26.71 -2.33 38.47
CA GLU A 20 -27.64 -1.24 38.78
C GLU A 20 -27.30 0.06 38.02
N ARG A 21 -27.13 -0.01 36.70
CA ARG A 21 -27.30 1.18 35.86
C ARG A 21 -28.77 1.29 35.45
N PRO A 22 -29.48 2.38 35.78
CA PRO A 22 -30.83 2.59 35.26
C PRO A 22 -30.76 2.64 33.74
N ALA A 23 -31.69 1.94 33.09
CA ALA A 23 -31.86 1.98 31.64
C ALA A 23 -32.08 3.44 31.23
N VAL A 24 -31.06 4.03 30.59
CA VAL A 24 -31.18 5.35 29.98
C VAL A 24 -32.11 5.17 28.79
N THR A 25 -33.33 5.66 28.92
CA THR A 25 -34.27 5.85 27.82
C THR A 25 -33.60 6.72 26.76
N ALA A 26 -33.11 6.07 25.70
CA ALA A 26 -32.61 6.72 24.51
C ALA A 26 -33.81 7.19 23.67
N ASP A 27 -34.40 8.32 24.06
CA ASP A 27 -35.26 9.10 23.18
C ASP A 27 -34.71 10.52 23.10
N GLN A 28 -33.64 10.67 22.31
CA GLN A 28 -33.27 11.95 21.71
C GLN A 28 -32.92 11.69 20.25
N PRO A 29 -33.49 12.46 19.30
CA PRO A 29 -33.25 12.26 17.89
C PRO A 29 -31.84 12.75 17.55
N THR A 30 -30.93 11.81 17.35
CA THR A 30 -29.63 12.10 16.74
C THR A 30 -29.86 12.54 15.30
N ALA A 31 -29.43 13.76 14.99
CA ALA A 31 -29.38 14.26 13.63
C ALA A 31 -28.65 13.24 12.75
N LYS A 32 -29.30 12.81 11.67
CA LYS A 32 -28.76 11.85 10.71
C LYS A 32 -27.57 12.48 9.99
N THR A 33 -26.38 12.35 10.56
CA THR A 33 -25.15 12.35 9.78
C THR A 33 -25.20 11.08 8.92
N ASN A 34 -25.52 11.23 7.64
CA ASN A 34 -25.40 10.15 6.64
C ASN A 34 -23.90 9.87 6.38
N VAL A 35 -23.17 9.48 7.42
CA VAL A 35 -21.84 8.90 7.28
C VAL A 35 -22.11 7.43 6.92
N VAL A 36 -21.99 7.11 5.63
CA VAL A 36 -22.07 5.73 5.16
C VAL A 36 -20.80 5.02 5.62
N GLU A 37 -20.85 4.40 6.79
CA GLU A 37 -19.87 3.39 7.17
C GLU A 37 -20.04 2.20 6.21
N MET A 38 -18.97 1.87 5.47
CA MET A 38 -18.97 0.73 4.56
C MET A 38 -18.97 -0.56 5.38
N ASP A 39 -20.16 -1.14 5.51
CA ASP A 39 -20.40 -2.51 5.92
C ASP A 39 -20.36 -3.47 4.69
N GLU A 40 -20.37 -4.78 4.91
CA GLU A 40 -20.46 -5.82 3.86
C GLU A 40 -21.65 -5.61 2.89
N SER A 41 -22.57 -4.71 3.24
CA SER A 41 -23.76 -4.31 2.49
C SER A 41 -23.54 -3.27 1.38
N LEU A 42 -22.35 -2.67 1.21
CA LEU A 42 -22.13 -1.70 0.12
C LEU A 42 -22.21 -2.38 -1.26
N GLN A 43 -23.30 -2.12 -2.00
CA GLN A 43 -23.48 -2.62 -3.36
C GLN A 43 -22.54 -1.92 -4.34
N ARG A 44 -22.01 -2.69 -5.31
CA ARG A 44 -21.15 -2.17 -6.39
C ARG A 44 -21.94 -1.15 -7.22
N PRO A 45 -21.46 0.11 -7.33
CA PRO A 45 -22.07 1.12 -8.21
C PRO A 45 -22.04 0.71 -9.70
N GLU A 46 -22.89 1.34 -10.51
CA GLU A 46 -22.92 1.12 -11.97
C GLU A 46 -21.61 1.57 -12.63
N THR A 47 -21.03 2.68 -12.15
CA THR A 47 -19.80 3.28 -12.69
C THR A 47 -18.75 3.46 -11.60
N LEU A 48 -17.49 3.16 -11.94
CA LEU A 48 -16.34 3.40 -11.08
C LEU A 48 -15.31 4.25 -11.83
N VAL A 49 -14.56 5.07 -11.09
CA VAL A 49 -13.46 5.87 -11.64
C VAL A 49 -12.17 5.11 -11.40
N GLY A 50 -11.36 4.90 -12.44
CA GLY A 50 -10.17 4.07 -12.34
C GLY A 50 -8.92 4.65 -13.00
N MET A 51 -7.76 4.16 -12.56
CA MET A 51 -6.46 4.49 -13.11
C MET A 51 -5.70 3.21 -13.45
N THR A 52 -5.08 3.17 -14.64
CA THR A 52 -4.26 2.05 -15.08
C THR A 52 -2.78 2.40 -15.04
N TYR A 53 -2.02 1.60 -14.30
CA TYR A 53 -0.58 1.73 -14.10
C TYR A 53 0.15 0.63 -14.86
N LYS A 54 1.28 0.99 -15.48
CA LYS A 54 2.15 0.06 -16.21
C LYS A 54 3.39 -0.28 -15.39
N ILE A 55 3.60 -1.57 -15.15
CA ILE A 55 4.79 -2.13 -14.52
C ILE A 55 5.64 -2.79 -15.59
N LYS A 56 6.91 -2.37 -15.70
CA LYS A 56 7.90 -2.96 -16.61
C LYS A 56 9.15 -3.27 -15.81
N SER A 57 9.52 -4.55 -15.76
CA SER A 57 10.73 -5.04 -15.10
C SER A 57 11.61 -5.78 -16.11
N PRO A 58 12.94 -5.75 -15.99
CA PRO A 58 13.83 -6.58 -16.79
C PRO A 58 13.69 -8.08 -16.49
N LEU A 59 13.10 -8.47 -15.36
CA LEU A 59 12.94 -9.87 -14.96
C LEU A 59 11.84 -10.62 -15.73
N PHE A 60 10.88 -9.89 -16.31
CA PHE A 60 9.75 -10.46 -17.03
C PHE A 60 9.66 -9.86 -18.42
N GLU A 61 9.45 -10.71 -19.44
CA GLU A 61 9.43 -10.30 -20.85
C GLU A 61 8.29 -9.32 -21.17
N HIS A 62 7.14 -9.49 -20.50
CA HIS A 62 5.92 -8.73 -20.77
C HIS A 62 5.59 -7.76 -19.63
N ALA A 63 5.12 -6.56 -19.99
CA ALA A 63 4.65 -5.58 -19.02
C ALA A 63 3.33 -6.04 -18.38
N LEU A 64 3.16 -5.71 -17.09
CA LEU A 64 1.90 -5.86 -16.37
C LEU A 64 1.16 -4.53 -16.34
N TYR A 65 -0.16 -4.60 -16.47
CA TYR A 65 -1.07 -3.48 -16.34
C TYR A 65 -1.95 -3.70 -15.11
N VAL A 66 -1.88 -2.77 -14.17
CA VAL A 66 -2.63 -2.80 -12.92
C VAL A 66 -3.64 -1.66 -12.97
N THR A 67 -4.93 -1.98 -13.02
CA THR A 67 -6.01 -0.99 -12.96
C THR A 67 -6.61 -1.01 -11.57
N VAL A 68 -6.66 0.14 -10.91
CA VAL A 68 -7.34 0.29 -9.61
C VAL A 68 -8.54 1.21 -9.83
N ASN A 69 -9.71 0.72 -9.44
CA ASN A 69 -10.99 1.41 -9.54
C ASN A 69 -11.45 1.82 -8.15
N ASP A 70 -11.94 3.05 -8.03
CA ASP A 70 -12.41 3.63 -6.78
C ASP A 70 -13.93 3.86 -6.81
N VAL A 71 -14.51 3.77 -5.62
CA VAL A 71 -15.82 4.34 -5.32
C VAL A 71 -15.63 5.77 -4.80
N VAL A 72 -16.51 6.67 -5.23
CA VAL A 72 -16.59 8.03 -4.70
C VAL A 72 -17.64 8.04 -3.59
N LEU A 73 -17.20 8.27 -2.36
CA LEU A 73 -18.05 8.40 -1.19
C LEU A 73 -18.43 9.87 -0.99
N ASN A 74 -19.68 10.12 -0.61
CA ASN A 74 -20.23 11.46 -0.36
C ASN A 74 -20.05 12.44 -1.53
N ALA A 75 -20.27 11.97 -2.76
CA ALA A 75 -20.07 12.75 -3.97
C ALA A 75 -20.83 14.09 -3.92
N GLY A 76 -20.16 15.20 -4.25
CA GLY A 76 -20.77 16.53 -4.24
C GLY A 76 -20.91 17.17 -2.85
N THR A 77 -20.31 16.59 -1.81
CA THR A 77 -20.20 17.19 -0.48
C THR A 77 -18.76 17.62 -0.17
N PRO A 78 -18.52 18.50 0.82
CA PRO A 78 -17.16 18.84 1.26
C PRO A 78 -16.35 17.66 1.80
N HIS A 79 -17.00 16.51 2.08
CA HIS A 79 -16.38 15.28 2.58
C HIS A 79 -16.29 14.20 1.51
N GLU A 80 -16.20 14.60 0.24
CA GLU A 80 -15.95 13.68 -0.87
C GLU A 80 -14.63 12.94 -0.66
N GLN A 81 -14.69 11.61 -0.67
CA GLN A 81 -13.52 10.77 -0.52
C GLN A 81 -13.52 9.67 -1.57
N ARG A 82 -12.35 9.39 -2.11
CA ARG A 82 -12.15 8.26 -3.02
C ARG A 82 -11.57 7.10 -2.24
N ARG A 83 -12.13 5.93 -2.49
CA ARG A 83 -11.70 4.71 -1.82
C ARG A 83 -11.51 3.58 -2.84
N PRO A 84 -10.38 2.84 -2.79
CA PRO A 84 -10.17 1.69 -3.64
C PRO A 84 -11.27 0.64 -3.45
N PHE A 85 -11.84 0.19 -4.55
CA PHE A 85 -12.99 -0.72 -4.57
C PHE A 85 -12.65 -2.06 -5.24
N GLU A 86 -11.99 -2.03 -6.39
CA GLU A 86 -11.55 -3.23 -7.10
C GLU A 86 -10.24 -2.99 -7.86
N ILE A 87 -9.49 -4.06 -8.07
CA ILE A 87 -8.24 -4.05 -8.83
C ILE A 87 -8.37 -5.03 -9.99
N PHE A 88 -7.70 -4.76 -11.10
CA PHE A 88 -7.53 -5.67 -12.24
C PHE A 88 -6.08 -5.72 -12.65
N ILE A 89 -5.52 -6.92 -12.71
CA ILE A 89 -4.14 -7.11 -13.16
C ILE A 89 -4.20 -7.88 -14.47
N ASN A 90 -3.57 -7.34 -15.51
CA ASN A 90 -3.52 -7.95 -16.84
C ASN A 90 -2.08 -7.99 -17.37
N SER A 91 -1.75 -9.05 -18.09
CA SER A 91 -0.46 -9.25 -18.73
C SER A 91 -0.63 -10.01 -20.03
N LYS A 92 0.28 -9.78 -20.98
CA LYS A 92 0.38 -10.62 -22.18
C LYS A 92 0.99 -11.99 -21.87
N ASN A 93 1.69 -12.15 -20.75
CA ASN A 93 2.26 -13.42 -20.35
C ASN A 93 1.17 -14.34 -19.75
N MET A 94 0.92 -15.47 -20.40
CA MET A 94 -0.06 -16.46 -19.96
C MET A 94 0.46 -17.40 -18.85
N GLU A 95 1.78 -17.54 -18.67
CA GLU A 95 2.40 -18.35 -17.61
C GLU A 95 1.88 -17.96 -16.22
N HIS A 96 1.51 -16.69 -16.10
CA HIS A 96 1.16 -16.05 -14.86
C HIS A 96 -0.34 -15.81 -14.68
N TYR A 97 -1.15 -16.28 -15.63
CA TYR A 97 -2.58 -15.98 -15.69
C TYR A 97 -3.34 -16.44 -14.43
N ALA A 98 -3.15 -17.69 -14.00
CA ALA A 98 -3.90 -18.26 -12.88
C ALA A 98 -3.68 -17.50 -11.57
N TRP A 99 -2.42 -17.20 -11.23
CA TRP A 99 -2.12 -16.43 -10.01
C TRP A 99 -2.56 -14.97 -10.15
N THR A 100 -2.45 -14.38 -11.34
CA THR A 100 -2.89 -13.00 -11.59
C THR A 100 -4.39 -12.85 -11.34
N VAL A 101 -5.18 -13.80 -11.84
CA VAL A 101 -6.63 -13.86 -11.61
C VAL A 101 -6.94 -14.08 -10.14
N ALA A 102 -6.25 -15.00 -9.47
CA ALA A 102 -6.46 -15.27 -8.04
C ALA A 102 -6.18 -14.02 -7.20
N LEU A 103 -5.04 -13.36 -7.43
CA LEU A 103 -4.63 -12.14 -6.72
C LEU A 103 -5.63 -11.00 -6.94
N THR A 104 -6.05 -10.79 -8.19
CA THR A 104 -7.07 -9.82 -8.58
C THR A 104 -8.37 -10.02 -7.79
N ARG A 105 -8.85 -11.27 -7.68
CA ARG A 105 -10.07 -11.61 -6.96
C ARG A 105 -9.92 -11.43 -5.45
N MET A 106 -8.80 -11.84 -4.88
CA MET A 106 -8.53 -11.74 -3.44
C MET A 106 -8.43 -10.28 -3.00
N ILE A 107 -7.62 -9.46 -3.67
CA ILE A 107 -7.47 -8.04 -3.31
C ILE A 107 -8.81 -7.29 -3.49
N SER A 108 -9.53 -7.53 -4.60
CA SER A 108 -10.84 -6.91 -4.80
C SER A 108 -11.88 -7.35 -3.77
N ALA A 109 -11.80 -8.58 -3.26
CA ALA A 109 -12.66 -9.02 -2.16
C ALA A 109 -12.35 -8.25 -0.87
N VAL A 110 -11.08 -8.04 -0.56
CA VAL A 110 -10.64 -7.25 0.60
C VAL A 110 -11.08 -5.79 0.47
N PHE A 111 -10.86 -5.17 -0.69
CA PHE A 111 -11.26 -3.77 -0.92
C PHE A 111 -12.77 -3.56 -0.78
N ARG A 112 -13.58 -4.51 -1.26
CA ARG A 112 -15.04 -4.45 -1.13
C ARG A 112 -15.55 -4.62 0.29
N ARG A 113 -14.83 -5.34 1.16
CA ARG A 113 -15.27 -5.59 2.55
C ARG A 113 -15.25 -4.33 3.42
N GLY A 114 -14.64 -3.24 2.98
CA GLY A 114 -14.57 -2.01 3.77
C GLY A 114 -13.44 -2.06 4.81
N GLY A 115 -13.44 -1.12 5.76
CA GLY A 115 -12.43 -1.03 6.84
C GLY A 115 -11.08 -0.43 6.41
N ASP A 116 -10.03 -0.75 7.14
CA ASP A 116 -8.66 -0.36 6.78
C ASP A 116 -8.08 -1.36 5.76
N VAL A 117 -7.73 -0.88 4.57
CA VAL A 117 -7.18 -1.69 3.48
C VAL A 117 -5.70 -1.38 3.22
N THR A 118 -5.08 -0.50 4.01
CA THR A 118 -3.67 -0.15 3.83
C THR A 118 -2.76 -1.33 4.14
N PHE A 119 -3.18 -2.27 4.98
CA PHE A 119 -2.42 -3.49 5.28
C PHE A 119 -2.11 -4.29 4.01
N VAL A 120 -2.99 -4.28 2.99
CA VAL A 120 -2.76 -5.00 1.73
C VAL A 120 -1.50 -4.51 1.04
N VAL A 121 -1.24 -3.20 1.11
CA VAL A 121 -0.03 -2.57 0.56
C VAL A 121 1.21 -3.06 1.30
N GLU A 122 1.15 -3.09 2.62
CA GLU A 122 2.25 -3.49 3.48
C GLU A 122 2.61 -4.97 3.25
N GLU A 123 1.59 -5.84 3.25
CA GLU A 123 1.75 -7.28 2.99
C GLU A 123 2.36 -7.55 1.61
N LEU A 124 1.86 -6.89 0.55
CA LEU A 124 2.40 -7.06 -0.80
C LEU A 124 3.86 -6.62 -0.90
N LYS A 125 4.23 -5.50 -0.25
CA LYS A 125 5.61 -4.97 -0.23
C LYS A 125 6.57 -5.84 0.58
N ALA A 126 6.06 -6.62 1.53
CA ALA A 126 6.83 -7.57 2.33
C ALA A 126 7.11 -8.90 1.60
N VAL A 127 6.50 -9.17 0.44
CA VAL A 127 6.76 -10.40 -0.32
C VAL A 127 8.05 -10.28 -1.14
N PHE A 128 8.95 -11.24 -0.97
CA PHE A 128 10.22 -11.34 -1.69
C PHE A 128 10.18 -12.47 -2.73
N ASP A 129 10.80 -12.26 -3.89
CA ASP A 129 11.01 -13.31 -4.88
C ASP A 129 12.34 -14.03 -4.59
N PRO A 130 12.37 -15.37 -4.46
CA PRO A 130 13.61 -16.13 -4.27
C PRO A 130 14.66 -15.92 -5.36
N ARG A 131 14.24 -15.52 -6.57
CA ARG A 131 15.12 -15.20 -7.69
C ARG A 131 15.74 -13.80 -7.58
N GLY A 132 15.37 -13.04 -6.56
CA GLY A 132 15.80 -11.67 -6.34
C GLY A 132 14.87 -10.64 -6.98
N GLY A 133 15.06 -9.39 -6.58
CA GLY A 133 14.33 -8.24 -7.08
C GLY A 133 14.97 -7.61 -8.32
N SER A 134 14.41 -6.49 -8.76
CA SER A 134 14.97 -5.69 -9.85
C SER A 134 14.97 -4.21 -9.50
N TRP A 135 15.92 -3.49 -10.07
CA TRP A 135 15.88 -2.03 -10.04
C TRP A 135 14.82 -1.52 -11.02
N MET A 136 13.89 -0.71 -10.52
CA MET A 136 12.84 -0.07 -11.31
C MET A 136 12.74 1.39 -10.88
N LYS A 137 12.72 2.32 -11.85
CA LYS A 137 12.61 3.77 -11.59
C LYS A 137 13.62 4.29 -10.53
N GLY A 138 14.84 3.76 -10.52
CA GLY A 138 15.90 4.18 -9.59
C GLY A 138 15.80 3.63 -8.16
N ARG A 139 14.85 2.72 -7.88
CA ARG A 139 14.72 2.01 -6.59
C ARG A 139 14.79 0.51 -6.79
N TYR A 140 15.31 -0.20 -5.80
CA TYR A 140 15.25 -1.66 -5.77
C TYR A 140 13.85 -2.10 -5.35
N VAL A 141 13.28 -3.05 -6.08
CA VAL A 141 11.98 -3.65 -5.77
C VAL A 141 12.15 -5.15 -5.65
N PRO A 142 11.84 -5.76 -4.50
CA PRO A 142 12.23 -7.12 -4.16
C PRO A 142 11.45 -8.21 -4.91
N SER A 143 10.27 -7.90 -5.45
CA SER A 143 9.42 -8.85 -6.19
C SER A 143 8.40 -8.13 -7.07
N LEU A 144 7.74 -8.88 -7.95
CA LEU A 144 6.60 -8.36 -8.72
C LEU A 144 5.42 -7.98 -7.82
N LEU A 145 5.19 -8.73 -6.74
CA LEU A 145 4.13 -8.44 -5.77
C LEU A 145 4.42 -7.13 -5.03
N ALA A 146 5.68 -6.89 -4.65
CA ALA A 146 6.08 -5.62 -4.07
C ALA A 146 5.89 -4.45 -5.05
N ALA A 147 6.15 -4.65 -6.34
CA ALA A 147 5.87 -3.65 -7.37
C ALA A 147 4.37 -3.33 -7.49
N ILE A 148 3.50 -4.33 -7.37
CA ILE A 148 2.04 -4.14 -7.34
C ILE A 148 1.65 -3.37 -6.07
N GLY A 149 2.22 -3.74 -4.91
CA GLY A 149 2.02 -3.02 -3.65
C GLY A 149 2.40 -1.54 -3.74
N GLU A 150 3.55 -1.22 -4.36
CA GLU A 150 3.96 0.17 -4.63
C GLU A 150 2.98 0.92 -5.54
N VAL A 151 2.40 0.26 -6.54
CA VAL A 151 1.38 0.86 -7.40
C VAL A 151 0.10 1.17 -6.61
N ILE A 152 -0.36 0.24 -5.77
CA ILE A 152 -1.54 0.44 -4.92
C ILE A 152 -1.29 1.57 -3.93
N GLU A 153 -0.10 1.62 -3.31
CA GLU A 153 0.31 2.70 -2.40
C GLU A 153 0.27 4.06 -3.09
N GLN A 154 0.90 4.17 -4.26
CA GLN A 154 0.90 5.39 -5.05
C GLN A 154 -0.53 5.82 -5.39
N HIS A 155 -1.37 4.87 -5.80
CA HIS A 155 -2.76 5.15 -6.12
C HIS A 155 -3.56 5.66 -4.91
N MET A 156 -3.39 5.04 -3.74
CA MET A 156 -4.03 5.48 -2.50
C MET A 156 -3.57 6.87 -2.04
N ILE A 157 -2.31 7.25 -2.32
CA ILE A 157 -1.80 8.60 -2.08
C ILE A 157 -2.42 9.59 -3.08
N ASP A 158 -2.41 9.24 -4.36
CA ASP A 158 -2.92 10.10 -5.45
C ASP A 158 -4.42 10.40 -5.28
N THR A 159 -5.19 9.44 -4.77
CA THR A 159 -6.62 9.59 -4.51
C THR A 159 -6.94 10.25 -3.16
N GLY A 160 -5.92 10.51 -2.33
CA GLY A 160 -6.07 11.07 -0.99
C GLY A 160 -6.63 10.09 0.05
N PHE A 161 -6.67 8.78 -0.27
CA PHE A 161 -7.12 7.74 0.65
C PHE A 161 -6.14 7.55 1.83
N ILE A 162 -4.83 7.65 1.55
CA ILE A 162 -3.80 7.72 2.59
C ILE A 162 -3.03 9.03 2.49
N ALA A 163 -2.63 9.56 3.65
CA ALA A 163 -1.70 10.67 3.67
C ALA A 163 -0.35 10.23 3.08
N ALA A 164 0.24 11.06 2.23
CA ALA A 164 1.64 10.90 1.87
C ALA A 164 2.46 11.00 3.16
N LYS A 165 3.16 9.93 3.56
CA LYS A 165 4.10 10.00 4.67
C LYS A 165 5.14 11.08 4.34
N ASP A 166 5.15 12.16 5.12
CA ASP A 166 6.14 13.24 5.18
C ASP A 166 6.78 13.69 3.85
N GLY A 167 6.00 13.94 2.78
CA GLY A 167 6.53 14.46 1.51
C GLY A 167 7.72 13.65 0.93
N LYS A 168 7.93 12.43 1.45
CA LYS A 168 9.02 11.54 1.14
C LYS A 168 8.37 10.17 0.94
N PRO A 169 8.47 9.58 -0.27
CA PRO A 169 7.92 8.24 -0.50
C PRO A 169 8.45 7.27 0.54
N VAL A 170 7.76 6.15 0.76
CA VAL A 170 8.04 5.07 1.74
C VAL A 170 9.42 4.43 1.52
N THR A 171 10.46 5.24 1.77
CA THR A 171 11.85 5.05 1.38
C THR A 171 12.72 4.92 2.61
N GLU A 172 12.42 5.63 3.71
CA GLU A 172 13.25 5.58 4.92
C GLU A 172 13.04 4.29 5.73
N ALA A 173 11.82 3.74 5.80
CA ALA A 173 11.57 2.49 6.53
C ALA A 173 12.17 1.25 5.83
N LEU A 174 12.20 1.21 4.49
CA LEU A 174 12.84 0.12 3.74
C LEU A 174 14.36 0.31 3.59
N ARG A 175 14.88 1.55 3.61
CA ARG A 175 16.33 1.84 3.57
C ARG A 175 17.09 1.27 4.77
N ALA A 176 16.47 1.29 5.95
CA ALA A 176 17.04 0.71 7.16
C ALA A 176 17.19 -0.83 7.06
N VAL A 177 16.34 -1.50 6.29
CA VAL A 177 16.42 -2.95 6.06
C VAL A 177 17.42 -3.29 4.94
N ALA A 178 17.68 -2.37 4.01
CA ALA A 178 18.57 -2.55 2.87
C ALA A 178 20.04 -2.14 3.10
N GLY A 179 20.39 -1.60 4.28
CA GLY A 179 21.78 -1.27 4.64
C GLY A 179 22.39 -0.07 3.92
N ASP A 180 21.58 0.91 3.48
CA ASP A 180 22.12 2.14 2.89
C ASP A 180 22.69 3.08 3.98
N PRO A 181 23.90 3.64 3.80
CA PRO A 181 24.46 4.61 4.74
C PRO A 181 23.71 5.96 4.69
N PRO A 182 23.68 6.72 5.80
CA PRO A 182 22.98 8.00 5.89
C PRO A 182 23.58 9.06 4.95
N PRO A 183 22.80 10.09 4.58
CA PRO A 183 23.29 11.12 3.67
C PRO A 183 24.28 12.03 4.42
N HIS A 184 25.57 11.79 4.23
CA HIS A 184 26.59 12.79 4.50
C HIS A 184 26.92 13.59 3.24
N ASP A 185 27.32 14.83 3.50
CA ASP A 185 27.41 15.97 2.61
C ASP A 185 27.95 15.72 1.20
N ALA A 186 27.36 16.48 0.28
CA ALA A 186 27.69 16.58 -1.12
C ALA A 186 29.15 17.02 -1.34
N SER A 187 30.07 16.08 -1.48
CA SER A 187 31.22 16.25 -2.36
C SER A 187 31.83 14.89 -2.72
N ALA A 188 31.98 14.65 -4.02
CA ALA A 188 32.69 13.51 -4.61
C ALA A 188 32.13 12.10 -4.33
N VAL A 189 30.88 11.85 -4.70
CA VAL A 189 30.48 10.50 -5.13
C VAL A 189 30.25 10.58 -6.62
N THR A 190 31.20 10.05 -7.39
CA THR A 190 31.00 9.71 -8.79
C THR A 190 29.78 8.81 -8.84
N SER A 191 28.63 9.40 -9.18
CA SER A 191 27.35 8.71 -9.29
C SER A 191 27.59 7.53 -10.22
N LEU A 192 27.69 6.31 -9.65
CA LEU A 192 27.77 5.09 -10.44
C LEU A 192 26.45 5.00 -11.20
N LYS A 193 26.48 5.49 -12.44
CA LYS A 193 25.33 5.49 -13.35
C LYS A 193 24.93 4.04 -13.57
N GLY A 194 23.81 3.64 -12.97
CA GLY A 194 23.13 2.40 -13.32
C GLY A 194 22.73 2.42 -14.80
N CYS A 195 22.46 1.24 -15.36
CA CYS A 195 22.04 1.11 -16.75
C CYS A 195 20.86 2.04 -17.07
N PRO A 196 20.92 2.87 -18.13
CA PRO A 196 19.84 3.81 -18.43
C PRO A 196 18.53 3.12 -18.87
N ARG A 197 18.59 1.85 -19.26
CA ARG A 197 17.43 1.06 -19.69
C ARG A 197 16.73 0.34 -18.52
N CYS A 198 17.49 -0.22 -17.59
CA CYS A 198 16.94 -1.07 -16.52
C CYS A 198 17.32 -0.63 -15.11
N GLY A 199 18.15 0.40 -14.93
CA GLY A 199 18.60 0.90 -13.62
C GLY A 199 19.63 0.02 -12.91
N GLU A 200 19.86 -1.21 -13.40
CA GLU A 200 20.77 -2.17 -12.78
C GLU A 200 22.23 -1.71 -12.82
N ARG A 201 22.99 -2.01 -11.76
CA ARG A 201 24.42 -1.65 -11.64
C ARG A 201 25.33 -2.69 -12.30
N GLY A 202 24.97 -3.12 -13.52
CA GLY A 202 25.66 -4.16 -14.29
C GLY A 202 26.28 -3.65 -15.60
N MET A 203 26.63 -2.35 -15.67
CA MET A 203 27.25 -1.77 -16.86
C MET A 203 28.74 -2.12 -16.90
N ILE A 204 29.16 -2.78 -17.99
CA ILE A 204 30.55 -3.13 -18.29
C ILE A 204 30.94 -2.55 -19.64
N LYS A 205 32.23 -2.29 -19.85
CA LYS A 205 32.73 -1.84 -21.15
C LYS A 205 33.31 -3.04 -21.91
N GLN A 206 32.75 -3.37 -23.07
CA GLN A 206 33.19 -4.45 -23.94
C GLN A 206 33.28 -3.93 -25.38
N GLU A 207 34.41 -4.17 -26.04
CA GLU A 207 34.63 -3.82 -27.46
C GLU A 207 34.35 -2.33 -27.79
N GLY A 208 34.61 -1.43 -26.85
CA GLY A 208 34.35 0.01 -27.01
C GLY A 208 32.92 0.44 -26.71
N CYS A 209 32.01 -0.50 -26.44
CA CYS A 209 30.61 -0.23 -26.08
C CYS A 209 30.38 -0.39 -24.57
N GLU A 210 29.47 0.42 -24.02
CA GLU A 210 28.95 0.24 -22.67
C GLU A 210 27.77 -0.73 -22.71
N THR A 211 27.95 -1.95 -22.18
CA THR A 211 26.97 -3.04 -22.22
C THR A 211 26.47 -3.38 -20.82
N CYS A 212 25.16 -3.53 -20.66
CA CYS A 212 24.53 -4.00 -19.42
C CYS A 212 24.41 -5.52 -19.45
N THR A 213 25.08 -6.21 -18.51
CA THR A 213 25.01 -7.68 -18.37
C THR A 213 23.62 -8.19 -17.99
N SER A 214 22.77 -7.32 -17.43
CA SER A 214 21.46 -7.72 -16.90
C SER A 214 20.31 -7.57 -17.89
N CYS A 215 20.39 -6.66 -18.87
CA CYS A 215 19.30 -6.44 -19.85
C CYS A 215 19.76 -6.36 -21.32
N GLY A 216 21.06 -6.53 -21.58
CA GLY A 216 21.61 -6.47 -22.94
C GLY A 216 21.57 -5.09 -23.58
N TYR A 217 21.32 -4.01 -22.81
CA TYR A 217 21.48 -2.65 -23.30
C TYR A 217 22.94 -2.43 -23.71
N SER A 218 23.19 -1.91 -24.92
CA SER A 218 24.54 -1.55 -25.37
C SER A 218 24.51 -0.14 -25.97
N LYS A 219 25.54 0.65 -25.65
CA LYS A 219 25.78 1.96 -26.25
C LYS A 219 27.25 2.06 -26.67
N CYS A 220 27.47 2.07 -27.98
CA CYS A 220 28.79 2.31 -28.59
C CYS A 220 28.95 3.81 -28.90
N GLY A 221 30.18 4.31 -28.79
CA GLY A 221 30.55 5.70 -29.09
C GLY A 221 31.57 5.78 -30.21
#